data_AF-A0A7J6S886-F1
#
_entry.id   AF-A0A7J6S886-F1
#
_cell.length_a   1.000
_cell.length_b   1.000
_cell.length_c   1.000
_cell.angle_alpha   90.00
_cell.angle_beta   90.00
_cell.angle_gamma   90.00
#
_symmetry.space_group_name_H-M   'P 1'
#
loop_
_entity.id
_entity.type
_entity.pdbx_description
1 polymer ?
#
loop_
_entity_poly.entity_id
_entity_poly.type
_entity_poly.pdbx_seq_one_letter_code
_entity_poly.pdbx_strand_id
1 'polypeptide(L)'
;YKKQIASMEREMVEMQGAADGRATAATPNPTKQTIKRAKKEIHRLREHIDKLRVEETLQLENHHRVLERLRRECDGWWKQEVGNEQATVALVKWMLAQRVMLSVQDALFCAHFVKLLVTLHPPGFQLLDFYNVATTLLMVLVQCCTESEARWFGVFLRDIMHYVKDLRSIGDSSKFAEYVAGNSAFYRHYRPYGEKDAEYLKLSELKKGHAKWEGRVCKALKPGLEKSADWSEKRNALTVLISCHEYCPVHYRSARAVMHQLEALSKDQGQPPDIKTMAGGLLSKMKQREDSLLDRPPPKPAHDHPKPSDGQSKSAEAHRKSTEAHNKPSDSHARTTSSSQGHALNALSSPSTGVKRSATDSPNSTTTSPEGKKLRTNDERSERSSARERGRPPRE
;
A
#
# COMPACT_ATOMS: atom_id res chain seq x y z
N TYR A 1 9.71 -24.02 2.96
CA TYR A 1 10.55 -25.20 3.22
C TYR A 1 10.68 -25.52 4.71
N LYS A 2 11.51 -24.83 5.50
CA LYS A 2 11.77 -25.17 6.93
C LYS A 2 10.54 -25.55 7.79
N LYS A 3 9.48 -24.72 7.81
CA LYS A 3 8.25 -25.03 8.58
C LYS A 3 7.53 -26.29 8.11
N GLN A 4 7.49 -26.50 6.79
CA GLN A 4 6.84 -27.65 6.17
C GLN A 4 7.65 -28.93 6.42
N ILE A 5 8.97 -28.86 6.22
CA ILE A 5 9.89 -29.97 6.54
C ILE A 5 9.76 -30.35 8.02
N ALA A 6 9.84 -29.37 8.94
CA ALA A 6 9.68 -29.64 10.37
C ALA A 6 8.30 -30.22 10.74
N SER A 7 7.24 -29.84 10.02
CA SER A 7 5.92 -30.44 10.21
C SER A 7 5.90 -31.91 9.80
N MET A 8 6.46 -32.23 8.63
CA MET A 8 6.51 -33.59 8.11
C MET A 8 7.46 -34.48 8.91
N GLU A 9 8.57 -33.93 9.42
CA GLU A 9 9.48 -34.64 10.33
C GLU A 9 8.78 -35.02 11.64
N ARG A 10 7.96 -34.12 12.20
CA ARG A 10 7.14 -34.44 13.38
C ARG A 10 6.13 -35.54 13.11
N GLU A 11 5.40 -35.45 11.99
CA GLU A 11 4.44 -36.48 11.58
C GLU A 11 5.13 -37.85 11.38
N MET A 12 6.33 -37.86 10.80
CA MET A 12 7.13 -39.06 10.64
C MET A 12 7.54 -39.68 11.99
N VAL A 13 7.93 -38.86 12.97
CA VAL A 13 8.28 -39.31 14.33
C VAL A 13 7.06 -39.87 15.07
N GLU A 14 5.89 -39.24 14.94
CA GLU A 14 4.64 -39.72 15.53
C GLU A 14 4.23 -41.09 14.94
N MET A 15 4.41 -41.28 13.64
CA MET A 15 4.13 -42.55 12.97
C MET A 15 5.17 -43.64 13.24
N GLN A 16 6.36 -43.28 13.73
CA GLN A 16 7.43 -44.25 14.02
C GLN A 16 6.99 -45.29 15.06
N GLY A 17 6.22 -44.88 16.09
CA GLY A 17 5.68 -45.81 17.10
C GLY A 17 4.77 -46.89 16.50
N ALA A 18 3.93 -46.52 15.52
CA ALA A 18 3.07 -47.47 14.80
C ALA A 18 3.87 -48.36 13.82
N ALA A 19 4.93 -47.83 13.22
CA ALA A 19 5.84 -48.59 12.36
C ALA A 19 6.73 -49.58 13.14
N ASP A 20 7.03 -49.28 14.40
CA ASP A 20 7.76 -50.16 15.31
C ASP A 20 6.85 -51.21 15.95
N GLY A 21 5.53 -51.14 15.73
CA GLY A 21 4.55 -52.08 16.27
C GLY A 21 4.25 -51.86 17.77
N ARG A 22 4.44 -50.64 18.29
CA ARG A 22 4.08 -50.32 19.68
C ARG A 22 2.56 -50.28 19.84
N ALA A 23 2.07 -50.93 20.88
CA ALA A 23 0.66 -50.86 21.26
C ALA A 23 0.31 -49.42 21.68
N THR A 24 -0.82 -48.93 21.17
CA THR A 24 -1.38 -47.63 21.58
C THR A 24 -2.74 -47.86 22.24
N ALA A 25 -3.22 -46.90 23.03
CA ALA A 25 -4.56 -46.99 23.65
C ALA A 25 -5.68 -47.22 22.61
N ALA A 26 -5.48 -46.76 21.36
CA ALA A 26 -6.41 -46.96 20.25
C ALA A 26 -6.18 -48.28 19.48
N THR A 27 -4.98 -48.86 19.52
CA THR A 27 -4.65 -50.13 18.82
C THR A 27 -3.75 -51.00 19.71
N PRO A 28 -4.33 -51.81 20.62
CA PRO A 28 -3.55 -52.62 21.56
C PRO A 28 -2.82 -53.79 20.90
N ASN A 29 -3.29 -54.26 19.73
CA ASN A 29 -2.63 -55.29 18.92
C ASN A 29 -2.44 -54.81 17.47
N PRO A 30 -1.29 -54.18 17.12
CA PRO A 30 -1.05 -53.68 15.78
C PRO A 30 -0.89 -54.84 14.78
N THR A 31 -1.74 -54.87 13.75
CA THR A 31 -1.65 -55.90 12.70
C THR A 31 -0.41 -55.69 11.83
N LYS A 32 0.12 -56.77 11.23
CA LYS A 32 1.21 -56.70 10.24
C LYS A 32 0.89 -55.75 9.09
N GLN A 33 -0.39 -55.63 8.70
CA GLN A 33 -0.83 -54.71 7.65
C GLN A 33 -0.73 -53.24 8.08
N THR A 34 -1.11 -52.92 9.33
CA THR A 34 -0.98 -51.57 9.91
C THR A 34 0.49 -51.13 9.98
N ILE A 35 1.37 -52.02 10.45
CA ILE A 35 2.82 -51.77 10.51
C ILE A 35 3.40 -51.53 9.11
N LYS A 36 3.01 -52.35 8.11
CA LYS A 36 3.46 -52.18 6.72
C LYS A 36 2.99 -50.86 6.12
N ARG A 37 1.76 -50.43 6.41
CA ARG A 37 1.23 -49.13 5.97
C ARG A 37 2.01 -47.97 6.59
N ALA A 38 2.24 -48.00 7.90
CA ALA A 38 3.01 -46.97 8.61
C ALA A 38 4.44 -46.85 8.05
N LYS A 39 5.13 -47.97 7.82
CA LYS A 39 6.47 -47.96 7.19
C LYS A 39 6.46 -47.37 5.78
N LYS A 40 5.44 -47.70 4.97
CA LYS A 40 5.31 -47.15 3.61
C LYS A 40 5.08 -45.64 3.64
N GLU A 41 4.26 -45.14 4.56
CA GLU A 41 4.00 -43.71 4.67
C GLU A 41 5.22 -42.94 5.20
N ILE A 42 5.95 -43.48 6.19
CA ILE A 42 7.23 -42.93 6.64
C ILE A 42 8.23 -42.82 5.48
N HIS A 43 8.31 -43.86 4.63
CA HIS A 43 9.19 -43.82 3.47
C HIS A 43 8.76 -42.71 2.47
N ARG A 44 7.46 -42.59 2.18
CA ARG A 44 6.92 -41.54 1.32
C ARG A 44 7.17 -40.14 1.86
N LEU A 45 6.98 -39.93 3.17
CA LEU A 45 7.29 -38.66 3.82
C LEU A 45 8.78 -38.34 3.74
N ARG A 46 9.65 -39.33 3.95
CA ARG A 46 11.10 -39.16 3.82
C ARG A 46 11.51 -38.74 2.41
N GLU A 47 11.01 -39.43 1.38
CA GLU A 47 11.27 -39.05 -0.01
C GLU A 47 10.81 -37.62 -0.33
N HIS A 48 9.66 -37.20 0.20
CA HIS A 48 9.14 -35.85 0.01
C HIS A 48 9.99 -34.82 0.78
N ILE A 49 10.42 -35.12 2.01
CA ILE A 49 11.37 -34.27 2.76
C ILE A 49 12.67 -34.09 1.98
N ASP A 50 13.23 -35.17 1.43
CA ASP A 50 14.48 -35.12 0.67
C ASP A 50 14.33 -34.26 -0.60
N LYS A 51 13.20 -34.40 -1.31
CA LYS A 51 12.88 -33.52 -2.46
C LYS A 51 12.78 -32.05 -2.05
N LEU A 52 12.09 -31.74 -0.95
CA LEU A 52 11.94 -30.37 -0.45
C LEU A 52 13.28 -29.77 -0.02
N ARG A 53 14.20 -30.57 0.53
CA ARG A 53 15.55 -30.12 0.89
C ARG A 53 16.37 -29.78 -0.35
N VAL A 54 16.33 -30.64 -1.37
CA VAL A 54 16.99 -30.37 -2.67
C VAL A 54 16.43 -29.10 -3.31
N GLU A 55 15.09 -28.95 -3.32
CA GLU A 55 14.44 -27.75 -3.85
C GLU A 55 14.82 -26.48 -3.06
N GLU A 56 14.88 -26.54 -1.73
CA GLU A 56 15.34 -25.44 -0.88
C GLU A 56 16.75 -24.99 -1.25
N THR A 57 17.69 -25.95 -1.41
CA THR A 57 19.07 -25.65 -1.82
C THR A 57 19.11 -24.98 -3.19
N LEU A 58 18.42 -25.54 -4.19
CA LEU A 58 18.39 -24.98 -5.54
C LEU A 58 17.76 -23.57 -5.58
N GLN A 59 16.72 -23.33 -4.78
CA GLN A 59 16.10 -22.01 -4.67
C GLN A 59 17.02 -20.99 -4.00
N LEU A 60 17.78 -21.39 -2.97
CA LEU A 60 18.77 -20.52 -2.33
C LEU A 60 19.92 -20.17 -3.27
N GLU A 61 20.44 -21.15 -4.00
CA GLU A 61 21.48 -20.93 -5.02
C GLU A 61 20.99 -19.99 -6.12
N ASN A 62 19.78 -20.22 -6.64
CA ASN A 62 19.18 -19.33 -7.63
C ASN A 62 18.95 -17.92 -7.06
N HIS A 63 18.48 -17.80 -5.82
CA HIS A 63 18.27 -16.52 -5.15
C HIS A 63 19.59 -15.73 -5.05
N HIS A 64 20.68 -16.36 -4.60
CA HIS A 64 21.99 -15.72 -4.54
C HIS A 64 22.47 -15.28 -5.92
N ARG A 65 22.40 -16.17 -6.92
CA ARG A 65 22.79 -15.87 -8.30
C ARG A 65 22.02 -14.68 -8.88
N VAL A 66 20.71 -14.63 -8.66
CA VAL A 66 19.87 -13.51 -9.11
C VAL A 66 20.24 -12.24 -8.37
N LEU A 67 20.40 -12.29 -7.04
CA LEU A 67 20.76 -11.12 -6.24
C LEU A 67 22.11 -10.53 -6.65
N GLU A 68 23.11 -11.38 -6.90
CA GLU A 68 24.43 -10.97 -7.42
C GLU A 68 24.34 -10.34 -8.81
N ARG A 69 23.49 -10.87 -9.69
CA ARG A 69 23.21 -10.22 -10.98
C ARG A 69 22.58 -8.84 -10.76
N LEU A 70 21.53 -8.75 -9.95
CA LEU A 70 20.85 -7.48 -9.70
C LEU A 70 21.79 -6.44 -9.08
N ARG A 71 22.67 -6.82 -8.15
CA ARG A 71 23.69 -5.92 -7.57
C ARG A 71 24.68 -5.37 -8.61
N ARG A 72 24.99 -6.13 -9.67
CA ARG A 72 25.86 -5.67 -10.74
C ARG A 72 25.16 -4.73 -11.73
N GLU A 73 23.86 -4.90 -11.89
CA GLU A 73 23.06 -4.14 -12.87
C GLU A 73 22.41 -2.89 -12.27
N CYS A 74 22.16 -2.86 -10.95
CA CYS A 74 21.32 -1.86 -10.31
C CYS A 74 21.85 -0.43 -10.42
N ASP A 75 23.16 -0.25 -10.52
CA ASP A 75 23.79 1.05 -10.71
C ASP A 75 23.41 1.74 -12.03
N GLY A 76 22.97 0.96 -13.02
CA GLY A 76 22.54 1.46 -14.33
C GLY A 76 21.03 1.59 -14.52
N TRP A 77 20.20 1.26 -13.53
CA TRP A 77 18.74 1.22 -13.71
C TRP A 77 18.08 2.60 -13.79
N TRP A 78 18.66 3.61 -13.16
CA TRP A 78 18.20 5.01 -13.22
C TRP A 78 19.29 5.89 -13.82
N LYS A 79 18.87 6.85 -14.63
CA LYS A 79 19.75 7.94 -15.06
C LYS A 79 19.89 8.90 -13.89
N GLN A 80 21.10 9.19 -13.39
CA GLN A 80 21.28 10.17 -12.30
C GLN A 80 21.23 11.60 -12.84
N GLU A 81 20.02 12.03 -13.23
CA GLU A 81 19.73 13.36 -13.75
C GLU A 81 18.81 14.13 -12.78
N VAL A 82 18.89 15.46 -12.81
CA VAL A 82 17.93 16.33 -12.12
C VAL A 82 16.54 16.09 -12.74
N GLY A 83 15.52 15.78 -11.92
CA GLY A 83 14.17 15.45 -12.41
C GLY A 83 13.81 13.95 -12.40
N ASN A 84 14.59 13.12 -11.70
CA ASN A 84 14.30 11.69 -11.51
C ASN A 84 12.96 11.35 -10.83
N GLU A 85 12.25 12.33 -10.30
CA GLU A 85 10.84 12.21 -9.88
C GLU A 85 9.96 11.59 -10.98
N GLN A 86 10.25 11.86 -12.26
CA GLN A 86 9.54 11.24 -13.39
C GLN A 86 9.81 9.74 -13.50
N ALA A 87 11.01 9.27 -13.14
CA ALA A 87 11.33 7.85 -13.14
C ALA A 87 10.56 7.11 -12.03
N THR A 88 10.43 7.71 -10.84
CA THR A 88 9.59 7.16 -9.75
C THR A 88 8.12 7.12 -10.15
N VAL A 89 7.61 8.17 -10.80
CA VAL A 89 6.25 8.19 -11.38
C VAL A 89 6.09 7.08 -12.42
N ALA A 90 7.05 6.90 -13.32
CA ALA A 90 7.01 5.85 -14.33
C ALA A 90 7.03 4.45 -13.72
N LEU A 91 7.88 4.20 -12.72
CA LEU A 91 7.91 2.95 -11.96
C LEU A 91 6.53 2.63 -11.37
N VAL A 92 5.93 3.58 -10.66
CA VAL A 92 4.62 3.36 -10.02
C VAL A 92 3.52 3.18 -11.07
N LYS A 93 3.46 4.05 -12.08
CA LYS A 93 2.37 4.08 -13.07
C LYS A 93 2.42 2.91 -14.04
N TRP A 94 3.60 2.60 -14.58
CA TRP A 94 3.73 1.63 -15.68
C TRP A 94 4.12 0.23 -15.22
N MET A 95 4.82 0.10 -14.09
CA MET A 95 5.27 -1.21 -13.61
C MET A 95 4.42 -1.74 -12.46
N LEU A 96 4.13 -0.90 -11.46
CA LEU A 96 3.45 -1.37 -10.25
C LEU A 96 1.93 -1.38 -10.38
N ALA A 97 1.32 -0.32 -10.95
CA ALA A 97 -0.13 -0.14 -10.97
C ALA A 97 -0.90 -1.34 -11.55
N GLN A 98 -0.40 -1.91 -12.65
CA GLN A 98 -1.04 -3.08 -13.28
C GLN A 98 -0.85 -4.36 -12.46
N ARG A 99 0.32 -4.53 -11.84
CA ARG A 99 0.68 -5.77 -11.14
C ARG A 99 0.07 -5.88 -9.76
N VAL A 100 -0.05 -4.76 -9.02
CA VAL A 100 -0.65 -4.77 -7.67
C VAL A 100 -2.13 -5.19 -7.69
N MET A 101 -2.78 -5.11 -8.85
CA MET A 101 -4.17 -5.50 -9.08
C MET A 101 -4.30 -6.86 -9.80
N LEU A 102 -3.22 -7.62 -10.01
CA LEU A 102 -3.28 -8.85 -10.82
C LEU A 102 -3.51 -10.12 -9.99
N SER A 103 -2.84 -10.22 -8.84
CA SER A 103 -2.93 -11.36 -7.93
C SER A 103 -2.37 -11.01 -6.55
N VAL A 104 -2.62 -11.86 -5.55
CA VAL A 104 -1.97 -11.73 -4.22
C VAL A 104 -0.45 -11.86 -4.36
N GLN A 105 0.02 -12.78 -5.20
CA GLN A 105 1.44 -13.03 -5.43
C GLN A 105 2.12 -11.83 -6.07
N ASP A 106 1.48 -11.18 -7.05
CA ASP A 106 2.00 -9.96 -7.67
C ASP A 106 1.97 -8.77 -6.73
N ALA A 107 0.92 -8.60 -5.91
CA ALA A 107 0.87 -7.57 -4.88
C ALA A 107 2.02 -7.72 -3.87
N LEU A 108 2.28 -8.94 -3.39
CA LEU A 108 3.43 -9.25 -2.53
C LEU A 108 4.75 -9.01 -3.26
N PHE A 109 4.87 -9.48 -4.51
CA PHE A 109 6.06 -9.24 -5.33
C PHE A 109 6.36 -7.74 -5.43
N CYS A 110 5.36 -6.91 -5.72
CA CYS A 110 5.53 -5.46 -5.82
C CYS A 110 6.04 -4.85 -4.51
N ALA A 111 5.49 -5.27 -3.36
CA ALA A 111 5.96 -4.78 -2.05
C ALA A 111 7.39 -5.27 -1.75
N HIS A 112 7.70 -6.53 -2.03
CA HIS A 112 9.04 -7.09 -1.89
C HIS A 112 10.04 -6.45 -2.85
N PHE A 113 9.63 -6.12 -4.07
CA PHE A 113 10.46 -5.47 -5.07
C PHE A 113 10.87 -4.07 -4.59
N VAL A 114 9.95 -3.29 -4.01
CA VAL A 114 10.29 -1.99 -3.41
C VAL A 114 11.30 -2.14 -2.27
N LYS A 115 11.11 -3.13 -1.38
CA LYS A 115 12.07 -3.44 -0.29
C LYS A 115 13.43 -3.88 -0.85
N LEU A 116 13.41 -4.63 -1.94
CA LEU A 116 14.62 -5.05 -2.66
C LEU A 116 15.34 -3.85 -3.27
N LEU A 117 14.64 -2.88 -3.84
CA LEU A 117 15.26 -1.62 -4.30
C LEU A 117 15.95 -0.91 -3.15
N VAL A 118 15.34 -0.82 -1.97
CA VAL A 118 16.02 -0.24 -0.80
C VAL A 118 17.26 -1.05 -0.41
N THR A 119 17.22 -2.37 -0.53
CA THR A 119 18.35 -3.26 -0.21
C THR A 119 19.50 -3.15 -1.21
N LEU A 120 19.17 -2.99 -2.49
CA LEU A 120 20.14 -2.85 -3.59
C LEU A 120 20.70 -1.44 -3.73
N HIS A 121 20.10 -0.46 -3.04
CA HIS A 121 20.51 0.95 -3.03
C HIS A 121 20.85 1.49 -4.44
N PRO A 122 19.98 1.29 -5.45
CA PRO A 122 20.27 1.77 -6.79
C PRO A 122 20.29 3.31 -6.78
N PRO A 123 21.29 3.91 -7.44
CA PRO A 123 21.39 5.35 -7.56
C PRO A 123 20.11 5.92 -8.18
N GLY A 124 19.50 6.95 -7.59
CA GLY A 124 18.33 7.63 -8.19
C GLY A 124 16.96 7.06 -7.79
N PHE A 125 16.87 5.94 -7.09
CA PHE A 125 15.64 5.57 -6.39
C PHE A 125 15.57 6.30 -5.05
N GLN A 126 14.45 6.99 -4.76
CA GLN A 126 14.25 7.67 -3.48
C GLN A 126 12.98 7.15 -2.80
N LEU A 127 13.15 6.49 -1.65
CA LEU A 127 12.05 5.83 -0.93
C LEU A 127 10.95 6.81 -0.50
N LEU A 128 11.34 7.99 0.00
CA LEU A 128 10.39 9.01 0.42
C LEU A 128 9.49 9.46 -0.75
N ASP A 129 10.08 9.63 -1.94
CA ASP A 129 9.33 10.02 -3.12
C ASP A 129 8.47 8.87 -3.65
N PHE A 130 8.98 7.64 -3.61
CA PHE A 130 8.19 6.45 -3.93
C PHE A 130 6.87 6.41 -3.14
N TYR A 131 6.90 6.58 -1.81
CA TYR A 131 5.66 6.60 -1.02
C TYR A 131 4.77 7.80 -1.36
N ASN A 132 5.35 8.96 -1.66
CA ASN A 132 4.59 10.12 -2.09
C ASN A 132 3.81 9.84 -3.38
N VAL A 133 4.46 9.25 -4.37
CA VAL A 133 3.88 8.90 -5.67
C VAL A 133 2.89 7.74 -5.52
N ALA A 134 3.27 6.65 -4.85
CA ALA A 134 2.44 5.45 -4.69
C ALA A 134 1.12 5.76 -3.97
N THR A 135 1.15 6.50 -2.86
CA THR A 135 -0.08 6.88 -2.12
C THR A 135 -0.94 7.92 -2.82
N THR A 136 -0.42 8.55 -3.88
CA THR A 136 -1.17 9.49 -4.71
C THR A 136 -1.79 8.79 -5.92
N LEU A 137 -0.99 8.02 -6.66
CA LEU A 137 -1.42 7.42 -7.92
C LEU A 137 -2.19 6.11 -7.72
N LEU A 138 -1.71 5.21 -6.86
CA LEU A 138 -2.30 3.88 -6.74
C LEU A 138 -3.62 3.89 -5.97
N MET A 139 -3.80 4.84 -5.04
CA MET A 139 -5.05 4.95 -4.28
C MET A 139 -6.26 5.29 -5.15
N VAL A 140 -6.06 5.90 -6.33
CA VAL A 140 -7.13 6.18 -7.29
C VAL A 140 -7.71 4.87 -7.85
N LEU A 141 -6.90 3.81 -7.95
CA LEU A 141 -7.34 2.52 -8.51
C LEU A 141 -8.42 1.85 -7.65
N VAL A 142 -8.45 2.12 -6.34
CA VAL A 142 -9.41 1.52 -5.41
C VAL A 142 -10.86 1.90 -5.76
N GLN A 143 -11.07 3.05 -6.38
CA GLN A 143 -12.40 3.55 -6.75
C GLN A 143 -12.99 2.81 -7.96
N CYS A 144 -12.14 2.25 -8.83
CA CYS A 144 -12.56 1.64 -10.10
C CYS A 144 -12.22 0.14 -10.18
N CYS A 145 -12.01 -0.52 -9.04
CA CYS A 145 -11.59 -1.91 -9.00
C CYS A 145 -12.70 -2.87 -8.57
N THR A 146 -12.49 -4.15 -8.82
CA THR A 146 -13.31 -5.24 -8.29
C THR A 146 -12.91 -5.57 -6.84
N GLU A 147 -13.75 -6.31 -6.13
CA GLU A 147 -13.47 -6.74 -4.74
C GLU A 147 -12.16 -7.55 -4.64
N SER A 148 -11.88 -8.40 -5.64
CA SER A 148 -10.65 -9.19 -5.67
C SER A 148 -9.42 -8.30 -5.81
N GLU A 149 -9.47 -7.32 -6.71
CA GLU A 149 -8.39 -6.37 -6.91
C GLU A 149 -8.18 -5.48 -5.68
N ALA A 150 -9.27 -5.03 -5.05
CA ALA A 150 -9.23 -4.29 -3.78
C ALA A 150 -8.51 -5.10 -2.68
N ARG A 151 -8.78 -6.40 -2.60
CA ARG A 151 -8.10 -7.31 -1.66
C ARG A 151 -6.60 -7.41 -1.95
N TRP A 152 -6.21 -7.61 -3.20
CA TRP A 152 -4.80 -7.72 -3.58
C TRP A 152 -4.07 -6.41 -3.34
N PHE A 153 -4.68 -5.28 -3.70
CA PHE A 153 -4.15 -3.96 -3.39
C PHE A 153 -3.98 -3.73 -1.90
N GLY A 154 -4.95 -4.13 -1.09
CA GLY A 154 -4.87 -4.05 0.37
C GLY A 154 -3.68 -4.82 0.95
N VAL A 155 -3.34 -5.98 0.36
CA VAL A 155 -2.14 -6.76 0.73
C VAL A 155 -0.85 -6.00 0.38
N PHE A 156 -0.76 -5.41 -0.81
CA PHE A 156 0.37 -4.56 -1.18
C PHE A 156 0.52 -3.38 -0.21
N LEU A 157 -0.57 -2.66 0.06
CA LEU A 157 -0.60 -1.50 0.94
C LEU A 157 -0.17 -1.86 2.37
N ARG A 158 -0.67 -3.00 2.90
CA ARG A 158 -0.26 -3.54 4.20
C ARG A 158 1.26 -3.68 4.27
N ASP A 159 1.87 -4.33 3.28
CA ASP A 159 3.29 -4.68 3.34
C ASP A 159 4.23 -3.48 3.18
N ILE A 160 3.84 -2.48 2.38
CA ILE A 160 4.61 -1.24 2.26
C ILE A 160 4.42 -0.35 3.50
N MET A 161 3.24 -0.30 4.10
CA MET A 161 3.01 0.50 5.32
C MET A 161 3.66 -0.13 6.55
N HIS A 162 3.69 -1.46 6.61
CA HIS A 162 4.46 -2.20 7.61
C HIS A 162 5.93 -1.79 7.58
N TYR A 163 6.54 -1.73 6.41
CA TYR A 163 7.95 -1.32 6.27
C TYR A 163 8.22 0.08 6.83
N VAL A 164 7.35 1.06 6.55
CA VAL A 164 7.49 2.42 7.11
C VAL A 164 7.33 2.42 8.62
N LYS A 165 6.39 1.63 9.15
CA LYS A 165 6.21 1.48 10.60
C LYS A 165 7.46 0.90 11.25
N ASP A 166 8.10 -0.09 10.64
CA ASP A 166 9.34 -0.69 11.14
C ASP A 166 10.49 0.32 11.14
N LEU A 167 10.67 1.07 10.05
CA LEU A 167 11.64 2.17 9.99
C LEU A 167 11.40 3.22 11.09
N ARG A 168 10.13 3.53 11.37
CA ARG A 168 9.76 4.45 12.45
C ARG A 168 10.05 3.86 13.84
N SER A 169 9.95 2.55 14.00
CA SER A 169 10.16 1.85 15.27
C SER A 169 11.61 1.94 15.79
N ILE A 170 12.56 2.32 14.93
CA ILE A 170 13.94 2.62 15.32
C ILE A 170 13.96 3.69 16.43
N GLY A 171 13.04 4.66 16.40
CA GLY A 171 12.72 5.58 17.51
C GLY A 171 13.75 6.67 17.78
N ASP A 172 15.03 6.32 17.72
CA ASP A 172 16.20 7.15 17.98
C ASP A 172 16.77 7.74 16.68
N SER A 173 16.92 9.07 16.66
CA SER A 173 17.45 9.81 15.52
C SER A 173 18.88 9.43 15.15
N SER A 174 19.73 9.08 16.12
CA SER A 174 21.11 8.68 15.88
C SER A 174 21.19 7.29 15.25
N LYS A 175 20.45 6.32 15.81
CA LYS A 175 20.35 4.96 15.25
C LYS A 175 19.72 4.97 13.86
N PHE A 176 18.74 5.83 13.64
CA PHE A 176 18.14 6.02 12.32
C PHE A 176 19.15 6.58 11.32
N ALA A 177 19.96 7.58 11.73
CA ALA A 177 21.00 8.15 10.88
C ALA A 177 22.05 7.10 10.49
N GLU A 178 22.47 6.24 11.42
CA GLU A 178 23.36 5.11 11.14
C GLU A 178 22.73 4.09 10.19
N TYR A 179 21.45 3.75 10.39
CA TYR A 179 20.72 2.82 9.54
C TYR A 179 20.61 3.28 8.08
N VAL A 180 20.38 4.59 7.85
CA VAL A 180 20.24 5.13 6.49
C VAL A 180 21.58 5.45 5.82
N ALA A 181 22.66 5.55 6.59
CA ALA A 181 23.97 5.93 6.08
C ALA A 181 24.45 4.95 5.00
N GLY A 182 24.96 5.49 3.89
CA GLY A 182 25.45 4.71 2.76
C GLY A 182 24.36 4.15 1.83
N ASN A 183 23.07 4.32 2.15
CA ASN A 183 21.99 3.83 1.33
C ASN A 183 21.31 4.97 0.55
N SER A 184 21.48 4.95 -0.78
CA SER A 184 20.96 5.96 -1.71
C SER A 184 19.43 6.07 -1.72
N ALA A 185 18.72 4.99 -1.36
CA ALA A 185 17.26 5.00 -1.26
C ALA A 185 16.74 6.00 -0.20
N PHE A 186 17.59 6.36 0.76
CA PHE A 186 17.26 7.31 1.82
C PHE A 186 17.84 8.70 1.59
N TYR A 187 18.30 9.04 0.38
CA TYR A 187 18.65 10.42 0.09
C TYR A 187 17.45 11.35 0.25
N ARG A 188 17.73 12.55 0.75
CA ARG A 188 16.72 13.58 0.98
C ARG A 188 16.27 14.24 -0.33
N HIS A 189 17.20 14.38 -1.27
CA HIS A 189 17.01 15.02 -2.55
C HIS A 189 17.58 14.14 -3.68
N TYR A 190 16.97 14.23 -4.86
CA TYR A 190 17.57 13.71 -6.09
C TYR A 190 18.85 14.48 -6.38
N ARG A 191 19.87 13.75 -6.82
CA ARG A 191 21.21 14.31 -7.05
C ARG A 191 21.80 13.84 -8.38
N PRO A 192 22.64 14.67 -9.02
CA PRO A 192 23.45 14.26 -10.16
C PRO A 192 24.49 13.20 -9.80
N TYR A 193 25.00 12.51 -10.82
CA TYR A 193 26.11 11.57 -10.69
C TYR A 193 27.38 12.28 -10.18
N GLY A 194 28.02 11.72 -9.15
CA GLY A 194 29.32 12.19 -8.65
C GLY A 194 29.30 13.26 -7.53
N GLU A 195 28.12 13.73 -7.12
CA GLU A 195 28.00 14.66 -5.98
C GLU A 195 28.35 13.95 -4.65
N LYS A 196 29.28 14.53 -3.88
CA LYS A 196 29.89 13.89 -2.69
C LYS A 196 29.09 14.09 -1.40
N ASP A 197 28.37 15.20 -1.28
CA ASP A 197 27.66 15.57 -0.06
C ASP A 197 26.23 15.05 -0.10
N ALA A 198 26.03 13.83 0.42
CA ALA A 198 24.72 13.22 0.51
C ALA A 198 23.99 13.65 1.79
N GLU A 199 22.89 14.38 1.65
CA GLU A 199 21.94 14.53 2.76
C GLU A 199 21.00 13.32 2.82
N TYR A 200 20.95 12.67 3.97
CA TYR A 200 20.05 11.55 4.22
C TYR A 200 18.74 12.02 4.86
N LEU A 201 17.69 11.23 4.63
CA LEU A 201 16.38 11.37 5.24
C LEU A 201 16.52 11.40 6.76
N LYS A 202 15.86 12.36 7.40
CA LYS A 202 15.81 12.44 8.87
C LYS A 202 14.60 11.67 9.40
N LEU A 203 14.72 11.11 10.61
CA LEU A 203 13.61 10.40 11.26
C LEU A 203 12.36 11.28 11.42
N SER A 204 12.54 12.58 11.67
CA SER A 204 11.42 13.54 11.77
C SER A 204 10.69 13.73 10.44
N GLU A 205 11.40 13.68 9.31
CA GLU A 205 10.84 13.76 7.96
C GLU A 205 10.11 12.45 7.61
N LEU A 206 10.68 11.31 7.96
CA LEU A 206 10.00 10.00 7.82
C LEU A 206 8.69 9.98 8.61
N LYS A 207 8.67 10.44 9.86
CA LYS A 207 7.46 10.52 10.70
C LYS A 207 6.39 11.41 10.07
N LYS A 208 6.78 12.59 9.56
CA LYS A 208 5.87 13.50 8.83
C LYS A 208 5.34 12.87 7.54
N GLY A 209 6.21 12.21 6.78
CA GLY A 209 5.86 11.47 5.56
C GLY A 209 4.83 10.38 5.85
N HIS A 210 5.09 9.53 6.84
CA HIS A 210 4.20 8.45 7.25
C HIS A 210 2.79 8.95 7.58
N ALA A 211 2.66 10.00 8.40
CA ALA A 211 1.38 10.61 8.73
C ALA A 211 0.65 11.16 7.49
N LYS A 212 1.40 11.79 6.56
CA LYS A 212 0.86 12.34 5.31
C LYS A 212 0.35 11.24 4.38
N TRP A 213 1.11 10.17 4.19
CA TRP A 213 0.76 9.05 3.32
C TRP A 213 -0.47 8.30 3.84
N GLU A 214 -0.51 8.04 5.15
CA GLU A 214 -1.69 7.47 5.79
C GLU A 214 -2.92 8.37 5.64
N GLY A 215 -2.76 9.68 5.83
CA GLY A 215 -3.84 10.65 5.60
C GLY A 215 -4.38 10.61 4.16
N ARG A 216 -3.52 10.41 3.15
CA ARG A 216 -3.96 10.22 1.75
C ARG A 216 -4.73 8.93 1.56
N VAL A 217 -4.27 7.82 2.14
CA VAL A 217 -4.99 6.54 2.12
C VAL A 217 -6.39 6.70 2.73
N CYS A 218 -6.48 7.24 3.95
CA CYS A 218 -7.77 7.45 4.61
C CYS A 218 -8.68 8.39 3.81
N LYS A 219 -8.12 9.47 3.21
CA LYS A 219 -8.88 10.39 2.36
C LYS A 219 -9.42 9.69 1.10
N ALA A 220 -8.66 8.80 0.49
CA ALA A 220 -9.07 8.09 -0.71
C ALA A 220 -10.17 7.04 -0.43
N LEU A 221 -10.15 6.43 0.75
CA LEU A 221 -11.15 5.44 1.18
C LEU A 221 -12.42 6.08 1.73
N LYS A 222 -12.34 7.31 2.23
CA LYS A 222 -13.46 8.05 2.84
C LYS A 222 -14.76 8.06 2.01
N PRO A 223 -14.75 8.28 0.68
CA PRO A 223 -15.98 8.25 -0.12
C PRO A 223 -16.72 6.91 -0.01
N GLY A 224 -16.00 5.78 -0.06
CA GLY A 224 -16.59 4.46 0.10
C GLY A 224 -17.09 4.17 1.52
N LEU A 225 -16.58 4.86 2.55
CA LEU A 225 -17.02 4.65 3.93
C LEU A 225 -18.22 5.53 4.34
N GLU A 226 -18.43 6.66 3.69
CA GLU A 226 -19.43 7.65 4.12
C GLU A 226 -20.47 8.00 3.05
N LYS A 227 -20.04 8.19 1.80
CA LYS A 227 -20.81 8.97 0.81
C LYS A 227 -21.34 8.13 -0.34
N SER A 228 -20.67 7.02 -0.65
CA SER A 228 -21.01 6.26 -1.85
C SER A 228 -22.40 5.64 -1.73
N ALA A 229 -23.19 5.77 -2.78
CA ALA A 229 -24.40 4.97 -2.95
C ALA A 229 -24.08 3.57 -3.46
N ASP A 230 -22.94 3.41 -4.15
CA ASP A 230 -22.53 2.13 -4.74
C ASP A 230 -22.06 1.16 -3.64
N TRP A 231 -22.66 -0.02 -3.66
CA TRP A 231 -22.28 -1.13 -2.79
C TRP A 231 -20.83 -1.56 -3.06
N SER A 232 -20.38 -1.53 -4.31
CA SER A 232 -19.05 -1.99 -4.71
C SER A 232 -17.95 -1.11 -4.12
N GLU A 233 -18.11 0.21 -4.18
CA GLU A 233 -17.15 1.15 -3.58
C GLU A 233 -17.06 1.01 -2.05
N LYS A 234 -18.20 0.79 -1.37
CA LYS A 234 -18.22 0.48 0.08
C LYS A 234 -17.45 -0.79 0.38
N ARG A 235 -17.77 -1.86 -0.36
CA ARG A 235 -17.17 -3.18 -0.21
C ARG A 235 -15.66 -3.12 -0.44
N ASN A 236 -15.22 -2.43 -1.48
CA ASN A 236 -13.80 -2.26 -1.82
C ASN A 236 -13.05 -1.49 -0.73
N ALA A 237 -13.62 -0.38 -0.24
CA ALA A 237 -12.99 0.41 0.82
C ALA A 237 -12.81 -0.41 2.11
N LEU A 238 -13.83 -1.17 2.51
CA LEU A 238 -13.75 -2.08 3.65
C LEU A 238 -12.75 -3.22 3.41
N THR A 239 -12.71 -3.79 2.20
CA THR A 239 -11.80 -4.89 1.85
C THR A 239 -10.34 -4.46 1.90
N VAL A 240 -10.01 -3.27 1.40
CA VAL A 240 -8.67 -2.69 1.53
C VAL A 240 -8.31 -2.50 3.01
N LEU A 241 -9.19 -1.87 3.80
CA LEU A 241 -8.94 -1.65 5.22
C LEU A 241 -8.76 -2.95 6.00
N ILE A 242 -9.62 -3.95 5.80
CA ILE A 242 -9.48 -5.27 6.46
C ILE A 242 -8.09 -5.85 6.19
N SER A 243 -7.60 -5.72 4.97
CA SER A 243 -6.30 -6.24 4.57
C SER A 243 -5.12 -5.49 5.20
N CYS A 244 -5.23 -4.18 5.39
CA CYS A 244 -4.10 -3.34 5.85
C CYS A 244 -4.22 -2.76 7.25
N HIS A 245 -5.36 -2.92 7.95
CA HIS A 245 -5.68 -2.15 9.15
C HIS A 245 -4.55 -2.12 10.17
N GLU A 246 -3.93 -3.26 10.48
CA GLU A 246 -2.81 -3.40 11.45
C GLU A 246 -1.68 -2.40 11.24
N TYR A 247 -1.43 -2.00 9.99
CA TYR A 247 -0.34 -1.12 9.58
C TYR A 247 -0.80 0.20 8.95
N CYS A 248 -2.06 0.31 8.57
CA CYS A 248 -2.65 1.56 8.05
C CYS A 248 -4.18 1.55 8.23
N PRO A 249 -4.76 2.50 8.99
CA PRO A 249 -4.10 3.57 9.74
C PRO A 249 -3.51 3.12 11.09
N VAL A 250 -2.37 3.71 11.48
CA VAL A 250 -1.71 3.52 12.78
C VAL A 250 -1.56 4.83 13.58
N HIS A 251 -1.78 6.00 12.97
CA HIS A 251 -1.77 7.27 13.70
C HIS A 251 -3.12 7.49 14.40
N TYR A 252 -3.07 7.91 15.66
CA TYR A 252 -4.26 8.06 16.50
C TYR A 252 -5.39 8.85 15.83
N ARG A 253 -5.08 10.01 15.24
CA ARG A 253 -6.08 10.88 14.59
C ARG A 253 -6.76 10.21 13.39
N SER A 254 -5.99 9.58 12.51
CA SER A 254 -6.51 8.92 11.31
C SER A 254 -7.28 7.65 11.66
N ALA A 255 -6.74 6.83 12.55
CA ALA A 255 -7.38 5.60 13.01
C ALA A 255 -8.71 5.89 13.70
N ARG A 256 -8.76 6.92 14.56
CA ARG A 256 -10.01 7.33 15.22
C ARG A 256 -11.05 7.87 14.23
N ALA A 257 -10.62 8.62 13.21
CA ALA A 257 -11.52 9.07 12.15
C ALA A 257 -12.13 7.89 11.39
N VAL A 258 -11.32 6.89 11.02
CA VAL A 258 -11.81 5.66 10.38
C VAL A 258 -12.73 4.86 11.30
N MET A 259 -12.39 4.71 12.59
CA MET A 259 -13.27 4.03 13.55
C MET A 259 -14.65 4.70 13.67
N HIS A 260 -14.69 6.03 13.68
CA HIS A 260 -15.97 6.76 13.70
C HIS A 260 -16.79 6.51 12.42
N GLN A 261 -16.14 6.46 11.26
CA GLN A 261 -16.78 6.14 9.99
C GLN A 261 -17.34 4.70 9.97
N LEU A 262 -16.55 3.73 10.44
CA LEU A 262 -16.98 2.34 10.56
C LEU A 262 -18.15 2.18 11.54
N GLU A 263 -18.13 2.93 12.65
CA GLU A 263 -19.22 2.90 13.63
C GLU A 263 -20.52 3.43 13.02
N ALA A 264 -20.47 4.56 12.31
CA ALA A 264 -21.62 5.09 11.58
C ALA A 264 -22.14 4.08 10.54
N LEU A 265 -21.23 3.51 9.74
CA LEU A 265 -21.58 2.55 8.69
C LEU A 265 -22.18 1.25 9.25
N SER A 266 -21.71 0.79 10.41
CA SER A 266 -22.24 -0.42 11.07
C SER A 266 -23.64 -0.24 11.67
N LYS A 267 -23.99 1.00 12.06
CA LYS A 267 -25.28 1.34 12.69
C LYS A 267 -26.35 1.78 11.70
N ASP A 268 -25.95 2.15 10.48
CA ASP A 268 -26.87 2.59 9.44
C ASP A 268 -27.83 1.44 9.04
N GLN A 269 -29.14 1.70 9.16
CA GLN A 269 -30.19 0.72 8.83
C GLN A 269 -30.43 0.59 7.32
N GLY A 270 -30.01 1.59 6.53
CA GLY A 270 -30.12 1.55 5.08
C GLY A 270 -29.02 0.72 4.41
N GLN A 271 -28.00 0.28 5.14
CA GLN A 271 -26.90 -0.50 4.56
C GLN A 271 -27.19 -1.99 4.53
N PRO A 272 -26.69 -2.70 3.49
CA PRO A 272 -26.75 -4.15 3.42
C PRO A 272 -26.11 -4.84 4.65
N PRO A 273 -26.65 -5.99 5.12
CA PRO A 273 -26.15 -6.69 6.31
C PRO A 273 -24.67 -7.09 6.23
N ASP A 274 -24.16 -7.39 5.04
CA ASP A 274 -22.76 -7.77 4.84
C ASP A 274 -21.81 -6.60 5.10
N ILE A 275 -22.12 -5.40 4.59
CA ILE A 275 -21.37 -4.16 4.82
C ILE A 275 -21.34 -3.82 6.31
N LYS A 276 -22.50 -3.92 6.98
CA LYS A 276 -22.61 -3.67 8.43
C LYS A 276 -21.75 -4.63 9.23
N THR A 277 -21.78 -5.91 8.86
CA THR A 277 -21.00 -6.98 9.52
C THR A 277 -19.49 -6.74 9.34
N MET A 278 -19.05 -6.42 8.13
CA MET A 278 -17.65 -6.08 7.86
C MET A 278 -17.20 -4.86 8.67
N ALA A 279 -17.99 -3.79 8.65
CA ALA A 279 -17.69 -2.55 9.36
C ALA A 279 -17.61 -2.78 10.87
N GLY A 280 -18.58 -3.49 11.46
CA GLY A 280 -18.60 -3.83 12.89
C GLY A 280 -17.43 -4.74 13.30
N GLY A 281 -17.14 -5.77 12.50
CA GLY A 281 -16.01 -6.67 12.74
C GLY A 281 -14.66 -5.94 12.67
N LEU A 282 -14.48 -5.08 11.67
CA LEU A 282 -13.28 -4.27 11.54
C LEU A 282 -13.16 -3.23 12.68
N LEU A 283 -14.26 -2.58 13.06
CA LEU A 283 -14.31 -1.64 14.18
C LEU A 283 -13.85 -2.31 15.48
N SER A 284 -14.35 -3.51 15.76
CA SER A 284 -13.95 -4.29 16.94
C SER A 284 -12.44 -4.54 16.95
N LYS A 285 -11.87 -5.02 15.84
CA LYS A 285 -10.42 -5.24 15.69
C LYS A 285 -9.61 -3.95 15.88
N MET A 286 -10.08 -2.82 15.36
CA MET A 286 -9.40 -1.54 15.51
C MET A 286 -9.47 -1.01 16.96
N LYS A 287 -10.60 -1.17 17.65
CA LYS A 287 -10.75 -0.80 19.07
C LYS A 287 -9.81 -1.61 19.97
N GLN A 288 -9.64 -2.90 19.71
CA GLN A 288 -8.72 -3.76 20.48
C GLN A 288 -7.26 -3.29 20.45
N ARG A 289 -6.86 -2.50 19.46
CA ARG A 289 -5.49 -2.00 19.29
C ARG A 289 -5.38 -0.49 19.46
N GLU A 290 -6.42 0.18 19.94
CA GLU A 290 -6.45 1.64 20.08
C GLU A 290 -5.30 2.14 20.97
N ASP A 291 -4.94 1.38 22.02
CA ASP A 291 -3.86 1.73 22.93
C ASP A 291 -2.46 1.66 22.29
N SER A 292 -2.32 0.89 21.21
CA SER A 292 -1.05 0.73 20.47
C SER A 292 -0.85 1.76 19.36
N LEU A 293 -1.81 2.68 19.17
CA LEU A 293 -1.75 3.69 18.12
C LEU A 293 -0.65 4.73 18.39
N LEU A 294 -0.04 5.19 17.31
CA LEU A 294 1.03 6.18 17.34
C LEU A 294 0.47 7.57 17.61
N ASP A 295 1.27 8.41 18.27
CA ASP A 295 0.97 9.83 18.53
C ASP A 295 -0.35 10.03 19.30
N ARG A 296 -0.66 9.11 20.22
CA ARG A 296 -1.80 9.26 21.14
C ARG A 296 -1.59 10.52 21.97
N PRO A 297 -2.58 11.44 22.03
CA PRO A 297 -2.49 12.57 22.92
C PRO A 297 -2.38 12.09 24.37
N PRO A 298 -1.63 12.79 25.23
CA PRO A 298 -1.58 12.43 26.65
C PRO A 298 -3.00 12.39 27.20
N PRO A 299 -3.31 11.45 28.12
CA PRO A 299 -4.61 11.43 28.77
C PRO A 299 -4.84 12.81 29.38
N LYS A 300 -5.98 13.44 29.04
CA LYS A 300 -6.36 14.70 29.68
C LYS A 300 -6.38 14.43 31.18
N PRO A 301 -5.71 15.22 32.03
CA PRO A 301 -5.86 15.08 33.46
C PRO A 301 -7.35 15.17 33.78
N ALA A 302 -7.86 14.22 34.56
CA ALA A 302 -9.20 14.27 35.07
C ALA A 302 -9.32 15.58 35.86
N HIS A 303 -9.97 16.59 35.28
CA HIS A 303 -10.39 17.75 36.04
C HIS A 303 -11.57 17.30 36.91
N ASP A 304 -11.25 16.63 38.01
CA ASP A 304 -12.09 16.59 39.20
C ASP A 304 -11.98 17.98 39.86
N HIS A 305 -12.64 18.96 39.25
CA HIS A 305 -13.07 20.13 39.97
C HIS A 305 -14.58 20.03 40.12
N PRO A 306 -15.10 19.76 41.34
CA PRO A 306 -16.50 20.00 41.60
C PRO A 306 -16.72 21.50 41.43
N LYS A 307 -17.53 21.88 40.44
CA LYS A 307 -18.14 23.21 40.42
C LYS A 307 -18.96 23.35 41.70
N PRO A 308 -18.72 24.35 42.57
CA PRO A 308 -19.72 24.75 43.53
C PRO A 308 -20.78 25.52 42.75
N SER A 309 -21.97 24.94 42.65
CA SER A 309 -23.19 25.71 42.44
C SER A 309 -23.55 26.36 43.77
N ASP A 310 -23.65 27.69 43.81
CA ASP A 310 -24.61 28.36 44.68
C ASP A 310 -25.12 29.61 43.99
N GLY A 311 -26.43 29.77 44.05
CA GLY A 311 -27.18 30.85 43.41
C GLY A 311 -27.55 31.98 44.36
N GLN A 312 -27.96 33.07 43.72
CA GLN A 312 -28.91 34.11 44.17
C GLN A 312 -28.47 35.16 45.22
N SER A 313 -28.27 36.41 44.78
CA SER A 313 -29.30 37.50 44.82
C SER A 313 -28.76 38.93 45.02
N LYS A 314 -29.37 39.86 44.25
CA LYS A 314 -29.72 41.28 44.52
C LYS A 314 -28.65 42.41 44.54
N SER A 315 -28.79 43.28 43.52
CA SER A 315 -28.87 44.75 43.49
C SER A 315 -28.15 45.61 44.54
N ALA A 316 -27.33 46.57 44.08
CA ALA A 316 -27.37 47.99 44.48
C ALA A 316 -26.45 48.84 43.57
N GLU A 317 -26.76 50.13 43.53
CA GLU A 317 -26.44 51.11 42.51
C GLU A 317 -25.31 52.07 42.94
N ALA A 318 -24.70 52.73 41.93
CA ALA A 318 -23.94 53.99 41.96
C ALA A 318 -22.60 54.10 42.72
N HIS A 319 -21.51 54.31 41.96
CA HIS A 319 -20.84 55.62 42.03
C HIS A 319 -20.00 55.97 40.78
N ARG A 320 -20.08 57.27 40.46
CA ARG A 320 -19.50 58.02 39.36
C ARG A 320 -17.97 58.16 39.49
N LYS A 321 -17.25 58.23 38.35
CA LYS A 321 -16.61 59.49 37.90
C LYS A 321 -15.96 59.35 36.52
N SER A 322 -16.34 60.31 35.68
CA SER A 322 -15.78 60.74 34.41
C SER A 322 -14.30 61.13 34.52
N THR A 323 -13.54 61.07 33.41
CA THR A 323 -13.14 62.25 32.60
C THR A 323 -12.24 61.87 31.41
N GLU A 324 -12.65 62.37 30.24
CA GLU A 324 -11.86 62.99 29.14
C GLU A 324 -10.76 62.15 28.44
N ALA A 325 -10.85 61.78 27.16
CA ALA A 325 -11.10 62.51 25.90
C ALA A 325 -9.85 63.18 25.28
N HIS A 326 -9.76 63.00 23.94
CA HIS A 326 -8.93 63.71 22.93
C HIS A 326 -7.50 63.17 22.72
N ASN A 327 -6.96 63.08 21.50
CA ASN A 327 -7.47 63.32 20.15
C ASN A 327 -6.51 62.63 19.14
N LYS A 328 -7.07 62.09 18.05
CA LYS A 328 -6.40 61.93 16.73
C LYS A 328 -6.23 63.34 16.11
N PRO A 329 -5.31 63.61 15.16
CA PRO A 329 -5.37 63.09 13.76
C PRO A 329 -4.00 62.87 13.06
N SER A 330 -3.90 61.90 12.14
CA SER A 330 -3.59 62.04 10.68
C SER A 330 -2.58 63.14 10.30
N ASP A 331 -1.59 62.94 9.43
CA ASP A 331 -1.79 62.43 8.07
C ASP A 331 -0.45 62.15 7.31
N SER A 332 -0.57 61.20 6.36
CA SER A 332 -0.02 61.15 4.99
C SER A 332 1.49 61.35 4.63
N HIS A 333 2.05 60.32 3.97
CA HIS A 333 2.47 60.25 2.54
C HIS A 333 3.47 59.09 2.35
N ALA A 334 3.08 58.04 1.62
CA ALA A 334 3.38 57.79 0.19
C ALA A 334 4.85 57.33 -0.03
N ARG A 335 5.19 56.28 -0.77
CA ARG A 335 4.56 55.73 -1.97
C ARG A 335 5.29 54.42 -2.36
N THR A 336 4.54 53.45 -2.92
CA THR A 336 4.91 52.50 -4.02
C THR A 336 6.05 51.49 -3.81
N THR A 337 6.00 50.20 -4.20
CA THR A 337 5.17 49.49 -5.20
C THR A 337 5.29 47.96 -5.03
N SER A 338 4.15 47.26 -5.17
CA SER A 338 3.85 45.96 -5.83
C SER A 338 4.79 44.74 -5.64
N SER A 339 4.34 43.65 -5.01
CA SER A 339 3.51 42.52 -5.53
C SER A 339 4.35 41.46 -6.27
N SER A 340 4.14 40.14 -6.19
CA SER A 340 2.93 39.35 -5.97
C SER A 340 3.26 37.88 -5.60
N GLN A 341 2.31 37.26 -4.88
CA GLN A 341 2.13 35.82 -4.60
C GLN A 341 1.91 35.05 -5.93
N GLY A 342 2.24 33.77 -6.12
CA GLY A 342 1.75 32.56 -5.43
C GLY A 342 0.61 31.88 -6.22
N HIS A 343 0.86 30.74 -6.88
CA HIS A 343 -0.14 29.81 -7.46
C HIS A 343 0.48 28.40 -7.47
N ALA A 344 -0.06 27.29 -6.93
CA ALA A 344 -1.40 26.70 -6.88
C ALA A 344 -1.90 26.17 -8.25
N LEU A 345 -1.66 24.87 -8.50
CA LEU A 345 -2.19 24.12 -9.64
C LEU A 345 -3.32 23.19 -9.18
N ASN A 346 -4.52 23.40 -9.73
CA ASN A 346 -5.58 22.41 -9.85
C ASN A 346 -6.66 22.96 -10.80
N ALA A 347 -6.92 22.27 -11.92
CA ALA A 347 -8.26 22.03 -12.48
C ALA A 347 -8.15 21.39 -13.87
N LEU A 348 -8.66 20.16 -13.98
CA LEU A 348 -9.13 19.56 -15.22
C LEU A 348 -10.58 19.17 -14.96
N SER A 349 -11.52 19.85 -15.62
CA SER A 349 -12.92 19.44 -15.74
C SER A 349 -13.52 20.06 -17.01
N SER A 350 -14.18 19.19 -17.77
CA SER A 350 -14.80 19.36 -19.08
C SER A 350 -15.90 20.43 -19.14
N PRO A 351 -16.24 20.98 -20.32
CA PRO A 351 -17.39 21.86 -20.47
C PRO A 351 -18.60 21.16 -21.13
N SER A 352 -19.80 21.48 -20.63
CA SER A 352 -21.07 21.27 -21.33
C SER A 352 -21.88 22.57 -21.42
N THR A 353 -22.11 22.99 -22.67
CA THR A 353 -23.36 23.54 -23.24
C THR A 353 -23.99 24.85 -22.75
N GLY A 354 -24.08 25.78 -23.71
CA GLY A 354 -25.28 26.58 -24.02
C GLY A 354 -25.19 28.06 -23.62
N VAL A 355 -25.59 29.08 -24.39
CA VAL A 355 -26.37 29.32 -25.63
C VAL A 355 -26.18 30.86 -25.89
N LYS A 356 -25.97 31.45 -27.09
CA LYS A 356 -27.00 31.92 -28.07
C LYS A 356 -26.36 32.85 -29.15
N ARG A 357 -26.82 32.69 -30.41
CA ARG A 357 -27.01 33.68 -31.53
C ARG A 357 -25.75 34.23 -32.25
N SER A 358 -25.68 34.40 -33.57
CA SER A 358 -26.65 34.24 -34.69
C SER A 358 -25.97 34.50 -36.06
N ALA A 359 -26.47 33.82 -37.12
CA ALA A 359 -26.46 34.15 -38.57
C ALA A 359 -25.09 34.08 -39.31
N THR A 360 -24.92 33.59 -40.55
CA THR A 360 -25.77 33.38 -41.74
C THR A 360 -25.23 32.25 -42.66
N ASP A 361 -26.14 31.72 -43.48
CA ASP A 361 -26.00 31.09 -44.81
C ASP A 361 -25.53 29.63 -45.05
N SER A 362 -26.29 29.02 -45.97
CA SER A 362 -26.40 27.64 -46.47
C SER A 362 -25.90 27.57 -47.95
N PRO A 363 -26.04 26.47 -48.72
CA PRO A 363 -25.80 25.03 -48.48
C PRO A 363 -25.10 24.32 -49.70
N ASN A 364 -25.21 22.98 -49.73
CA ASN A 364 -24.93 21.95 -50.77
C ASN A 364 -23.56 21.23 -50.65
N SER A 365 -23.45 19.90 -50.78
CA SER A 365 -24.30 18.88 -51.41
C SER A 365 -23.81 17.45 -51.04
N THR A 366 -24.75 16.50 -50.82
CA THR A 366 -24.83 15.10 -51.33
C THR A 366 -23.55 14.22 -51.38
N THR A 367 -23.48 12.89 -51.10
CA THR A 367 -24.44 11.77 -50.99
C THR A 367 -23.70 10.48 -50.55
N THR A 368 -24.33 9.69 -49.67
CA THR A 368 -24.50 8.20 -49.63
C THR A 368 -23.33 7.19 -49.70
N SER A 369 -23.31 6.33 -48.67
CA SER A 369 -22.81 4.93 -48.62
C SER A 369 -23.58 3.97 -49.57
N PRO A 370 -23.21 2.67 -49.72
CA PRO A 370 -23.60 1.61 -48.75
C PRO A 370 -22.68 0.36 -48.63
N GLU A 371 -23.13 -0.54 -47.75
CA GLU A 371 -22.57 -1.78 -47.16
C GLU A 371 -22.29 -3.00 -48.09
N GLY A 372 -21.48 -3.96 -47.59
CA GLY A 372 -21.98 -5.33 -47.39
C GLY A 372 -21.14 -6.57 -47.81
N LYS A 373 -20.98 -7.50 -46.84
CA LYS A 373 -20.97 -9.01 -46.90
C LYS A 373 -19.65 -9.84 -46.88
N LYS A 374 -19.54 -10.69 -45.82
CA LYS A 374 -19.36 -12.19 -45.71
C LYS A 374 -18.24 -12.89 -46.55
N LEU A 375 -17.51 -13.97 -46.17
CA LEU A 375 -17.73 -15.18 -45.34
C LEU A 375 -16.41 -16.07 -45.28
N ARG A 376 -16.34 -17.05 -44.33
CA ARG A 376 -15.59 -18.37 -44.29
C ARG A 376 -14.08 -18.39 -43.97
N THR A 377 -13.53 -19.05 -42.92
CA THR A 377 -13.45 -20.47 -42.42
C THR A 377 -12.59 -21.44 -43.24
N ASN A 378 -11.46 -21.94 -42.67
CA ASN A 378 -11.23 -23.36 -42.36
C ASN A 378 -9.88 -23.66 -41.68
N ASP A 379 -9.91 -24.68 -40.82
CA ASP A 379 -8.84 -25.45 -40.19
C ASP A 379 -7.80 -26.03 -41.18
N GLU A 380 -6.55 -26.25 -40.72
CA GLU A 380 -6.04 -27.62 -40.50
C GLU A 380 -4.63 -27.67 -39.88
N ARG A 381 -4.42 -28.82 -39.25
CA ARG A 381 -3.38 -29.35 -38.38
C ARG A 381 -2.32 -30.10 -39.19
N SER A 382 -1.04 -30.07 -38.82
CA SER A 382 -0.19 -31.28 -38.75
C SER A 382 1.23 -31.02 -38.23
N GLU A 383 1.59 -31.86 -37.28
CA GLU A 383 2.92 -32.24 -36.83
C GLU A 383 3.83 -32.68 -38.00
N ARG A 384 5.15 -32.46 -37.90
CA ARG A 384 6.12 -33.58 -37.80
C ARG A 384 7.56 -33.13 -37.51
N SER A 385 8.19 -34.02 -36.78
CA SER A 385 9.54 -34.09 -36.26
C SER A 385 10.60 -34.51 -37.29
N SER A 386 11.86 -34.42 -36.85
CA SER A 386 13.04 -35.19 -37.27
C SER A 386 13.76 -34.77 -38.56
N ALA A 387 14.99 -34.25 -38.41
CA ALA A 387 16.18 -35.08 -38.60
C ALA A 387 17.47 -34.32 -38.24
N ARG A 388 18.32 -35.06 -37.54
CA ARG A 388 19.70 -34.76 -37.15
C ARG A 388 20.58 -34.97 -38.39
N GLU A 389 21.75 -34.31 -38.39
CA GLU A 389 23.06 -34.92 -38.73
C GLU A 389 23.88 -34.31 -39.89
N ARG A 390 25.04 -33.75 -39.48
CA ARG A 390 26.39 -33.74 -40.09
C ARG A 390 26.60 -33.21 -41.53
N GLY A 391 27.57 -32.29 -41.66
CA GLY A 391 28.39 -32.18 -42.86
C GLY A 391 29.09 -30.83 -43.03
N ARG A 392 30.42 -30.85 -43.19
CA ARG A 392 31.39 -29.74 -43.26
C ARG A 392 31.27 -28.81 -44.51
N PRO A 393 32.02 -27.68 -44.54
CA PRO A 393 31.90 -26.61 -45.55
C PRO A 393 32.91 -26.73 -46.71
N PRO A 394 32.80 -25.86 -47.73
CA PRO A 394 33.95 -25.23 -48.39
C PRO A 394 33.80 -23.68 -48.32
N ARG A 395 34.78 -22.91 -47.81
CA ARG A 395 35.95 -22.35 -48.52
C ARG A 395 35.71 -22.09 -50.01
N GLU A 396 35.44 -20.84 -50.35
CA GLU A 396 36.38 -19.93 -51.03
C GLU A 396 36.20 -18.52 -50.46
#